data_AF-A0A662VJ58-F1
#
_entry.id   AF-A0A662VJ58-F1
#
_cell.length_a   1.000
_cell.length_b   1.000
_cell.length_c   1.000
_cell.angle_alpha   90.00
_cell.angle_beta   90.00
_cell.angle_gamma   90.00
#
_symmetry.space_group_name_H-M   'P 1'
#
loop_
_entity.id
_entity.type
_entity.pdbx_description
1 polymer ?
#
loop_
_entity_poly.entity_id
_entity_poly.type
_entity_poly.pdbx_seq_one_letter_code
_entity_poly.pdbx_strand_id
1 'polypeptide(L)' 'MVNKLIVLGKEFEIPDMPEDDIKANLLSILRELDPDVANELEKTKYSTRVEGSVLVVYRLSAIFG' A
#
# COMPACT_ATOMS: atom_id res chain seq x y z
N MET A 1 5.15 5.74 13.22
CA MET A 1 4.35 4.50 13.17
C MET A 1 3.18 4.77 12.24
N VAL A 2 2.73 3.74 11.53
CA VAL A 2 1.68 3.85 10.52
C VAL A 2 0.49 3.01 10.98
N ASN A 3 -0.69 3.60 10.92
CA ASN A 3 -1.96 2.99 11.31
C ASN A 3 -3.01 3.02 10.19
N LYS A 4 -2.64 3.56 9.02
CA LYS A 4 -3.53 3.67 7.87
C LYS A 4 -2.79 3.44 6.57
N LEU A 5 -3.44 2.74 5.66
CA LEU A 5 -2.98 2.45 4.31
C LEU A 5 -3.93 3.10 3.31
N ILE A 6 -3.39 3.79 2.31
CA ILE A 6 -4.17 4.27 1.16
C ILE A 6 -3.60 3.59 -0.07
N VAL A 7 -4.36 2.69 -0.68
CA VAL A 7 -3.91 1.87 -1.81
C VAL A 7 -4.88 2.02 -2.96
N LEU A 8 -4.40 2.51 -4.12
CA LEU A 8 -5.23 2.72 -5.31
C LEU A 8 -6.48 3.59 -5.06
N GLY A 9 -6.39 4.53 -4.12
CA GLY A 9 -7.51 5.40 -3.72
C GLY A 9 -8.50 4.77 -2.73
N LYS A 10 -8.28 3.52 -2.31
CA LYS A 10 -9.01 2.89 -1.20
C LYS A 10 -8.25 3.09 0.11
N GLU A 11 -8.99 3.26 1.19
CA GLU A 11 -8.44 3.46 2.54
C GLU A 11 -8.63 2.21 3.39
N PHE A 12 -7.59 1.82 4.12
CA PHE A 12 -7.58 0.66 5.01
C PHE A 12 -7.00 1.07 6.37
N GLU A 13 -7.71 0.72 7.44
CA GLU A 13 -7.18 0.85 8.79
C GLU A 13 -6.38 -0.41 9.15
N ILE A 14 -5.19 -0.21 9.70
CA ILE A 14 -4.31 -1.29 10.15
C ILE A 14 -3.87 -1.04 11.59
N PRO A 15 -3.50 -2.10 12.34
CA PRO A 15 -2.83 -1.91 13.61
C PRO A 15 -1.60 -1.01 13.43
N ASP A 16 -1.25 -0.27 14.49
CA ASP A 16 -0.10 0.62 14.46
C ASP A 16 1.19 -0.20 14.34
N MET A 17 1.89 -0.06 13.20
CA MET A 17 3.11 -0.81 12.90
C MET A 17 4.22 0.08 12.35
N PRO A 18 5.49 -0.37 12.41
CA PRO A 18 6.59 0.28 11.71
C PRO A 18 6.37 0.29 10.19
N GLU A 19 6.81 1.36 9.53
CA GLU A 19 6.66 1.47 8.07
C GLU A 19 7.43 0.39 7.31
N ASP A 20 8.59 -0.04 7.82
CA ASP A 20 9.42 -1.07 7.19
C ASP A 20 8.75 -2.44 7.23
N ASP A 21 8.12 -2.80 8.34
CA ASP A 21 7.33 -4.03 8.47
C ASP A 21 6.14 -4.04 7.51
N ILE A 22 5.44 -2.91 7.37
CA ILE A 22 4.32 -2.77 6.43
C ILE A 22 4.83 -2.91 5.00
N LYS A 23 5.93 -2.26 4.62
CA LYS A 23 6.50 -2.36 3.27
C LYS A 23 6.95 -3.78 2.95
N ALA A 24 7.56 -4.48 3.90
CA ALA A 24 8.01 -5.86 3.74
C ALA A 24 6.84 -6.83 3.55
N ASN A 25 5.70 -6.57 4.22
CA ASN A 25 4.53 -7.46 4.24
C ASN A 25 3.31 -6.89 3.50
N LEU A 26 3.47 -5.84 2.69
CA LEU A 26 2.36 -5.04 2.13
C LEU A 26 1.34 -5.89 1.38
N LEU A 27 1.81 -6.76 0.49
CA LEU A 27 0.94 -7.64 -0.30
C LEU A 27 0.21 -8.66 0.58
N SER A 28 0.86 -9.20 1.60
CA SER A 28 0.24 -10.15 2.53
C SER A 28 -0.88 -9.49 3.32
N ILE A 29 -0.61 -8.29 3.87
CA ILE A 29 -1.61 -7.48 4.60
C ILE A 29 -2.79 -7.16 3.68
N LEU A 30 -2.52 -6.71 2.45
CA LEU A 30 -3.57 -6.42 1.49
C LEU A 30 -4.36 -7.66 1.08
N ARG A 31 -3.77 -8.85 0.99
CA ARG A 31 -4.50 -10.09 0.67
C ARG A 31 -5.51 -10.45 1.76
N GLU A 32 -5.21 -10.16 3.02
CA GLU A 32 -6.13 -10.37 4.14
C GLU A 32 -7.26 -9.33 4.18
N LEU A 33 -6.95 -8.07 3.82
CA LEU A 33 -7.91 -6.96 3.85
C LEU A 33 -8.81 -6.90 2.61
N ASP A 34 -8.20 -6.95 1.42
CA ASP A 34 -8.86 -6.87 0.12
C ASP A 34 -7.99 -7.60 -0.94
N PRO A 35 -8.27 -8.89 -1.20
CA PRO A 35 -7.47 -9.70 -2.11
C PRO A 35 -7.52 -9.19 -3.56
N ASP A 36 -8.59 -8.50 -3.97
CA ASP A 36 -8.70 -7.89 -5.30
C ASP A 36 -7.68 -6.75 -5.45
N VAL A 37 -7.55 -5.88 -4.45
CA VAL A 37 -6.55 -4.81 -4.43
C VAL A 37 -5.14 -5.38 -4.42
N ALA A 38 -4.89 -6.44 -3.64
CA ALA A 38 -3.58 -7.08 -3.61
C ALA A 38 -3.19 -7.66 -4.98
N ASN A 39 -4.12 -8.36 -5.64
CA ASN A 39 -3.92 -8.91 -6.99
C ASN A 39 -3.68 -7.80 -8.03
N GLU A 40 -4.39 -6.69 -7.90
CA GLU A 40 -4.24 -5.53 -8.76
C GLU A 40 -2.88 -4.83 -8.57
N LEU A 41 -2.44 -4.72 -7.32
CA LEU A 41 -1.15 -4.13 -6.94
C LEU A 41 0.02 -5.02 -7.38
N GLU A 42 -0.09 -6.34 -7.20
CA GLU A 42 0.93 -7.31 -7.61
C GLU A 42 1.23 -7.26 -9.12
N LYS A 43 0.20 -7.01 -9.93
CA LYS A 43 0.31 -6.90 -11.40
C LYS A 43 0.79 -5.54 -11.88
N THR A 44 0.96 -4.56 -10.98
CA THR A 44 1.33 -3.19 -11.37
C THR A 44 2.61 -2.74 -10.69
N LYS A 45 3.44 -1.95 -11.38
CA LYS A 45 4.52 -1.23 -10.69
C LYS A 45 3.90 -0.19 -9.77
N TYR A 46 4.29 -0.19 -8.51
CA TYR A 46 3.84 0.77 -7.51
C TYR A 46 5.02 1.35 -6.74
N SER A 47 4.76 2.45 -6.06
CA SER A 47 5.67 3.06 -5.10
C SER A 47 4.89 3.41 -3.84
N THR A 48 5.60 3.51 -2.72
CA THR A 48 5.02 3.84 -1.42
C THR A 48 5.57 5.16 -0.92
N ARG A 49 4.74 5.93 -0.23
CA ARG A 49 5.11 7.17 0.43
C ARG A 49 4.42 7.23 1.77
N VAL A 50 5.16 7.60 2.81
CA VAL A 50 4.58 7.81 4.14
C VAL A 50 4.31 9.30 4.31
N GLU A 51 3.08 9.62 4.72
CA GLU A 51 2.65 10.95 5.11
C GLU A 51 2.10 10.90 6.54
N GLY A 52 2.96 11.23 7.51
CA GLY A 52 2.61 11.13 8.93
C GLY A 52 2.41 9.69 9.37
N SER A 53 1.18 9.34 9.78
CA SER A 53 0.79 7.98 10.18
C SER A 53 0.15 7.17 9.06
N VAL A 54 0.19 7.66 7.82
CA VAL A 54 -0.47 7.06 6.67
C VAL A 54 0.56 6.61 5.64
N LEU A 55 0.48 5.36 5.19
CA LEU A 55 1.27 4.86 4.06
C LEU A 55 0.41 4.85 2.80
N VAL A 56 0.80 5.68 1.83
CA VAL A 56 0.14 5.83 0.55
C VAL A 56 0.87 5.01 -0.49
N VAL A 57 0.15 4.14 -1.18
CA VAL A 57 0.61 3.28 -2.26
C VAL A 57 -0.02 3.76 -3.57
N TYR A 58 0.82 4.23 -4.48
CA TYR A 58 0.40 4.73 -5.78
C TYR A 58 1.06 3.95 -6.90
N ARG A 59 0.33 3.79 -8.01
CA ARG A 59 0.87 3.18 -9.22
C ARG A 59 1.91 4.08 -9.85
N LEU A 60 3.00 3.47 -10.28
CA LEU A 60 3.95 4.08 -11.18
C LEU A 60 3.40 3.92 -12.60
N SER A 61 2.64 4.91 -13.05
CA SER A 61 2.37 5.07 -14.46
C SER A 61 3.69 5.45 -15.14
N ALA A 62 4.18 4.62 -16.06
CA ALA A 62 5.29 5.02 -16.90
C ALA A 62 4.83 6.24 -17.72
N ILE A 63 5.39 7.41 -17.44
CA ILE A 63 5.27 8.56 -18.32
C ILE A 63 6.19 8.26 -19.50
N PHE A 64 5.61 7.73 -20.59
CA PHE A 64 6.29 7.72 -21.87
C PHE A 64 6.21 9.16 -22.40
N GLY A 65 7.33 9.88 -22.30
CA GLY A 65 7.54 11.18 -22.94
C GLY A 65 7.96 11.03 -24.39
#